data_AF-A0A9D8G658-F1
#
_entry.id   AF-A0A9D8G658-F1
#
_cell.length_a   1.000
_cell.length_b   1.000
_cell.length_c   1.000
_cell.angle_alpha   90.00
_cell.angle_beta   90.00
_cell.angle_gamma   90.00
#
_symmetry.space_group_name_H-M   'P 1'
#
loop_
_entity.id
_entity.type
_entity.pdbx_description
1 polymer ?
#
loop_
_entity_poly.entity_id
_entity_poly.type
_entity_poly.pdbx_seq_one_letter_code
_entity_poly.pdbx_strand_id
1 'polypeptide(L)'
;LDSLIGPYPQAKKRYEELSPIHHIDKMNTPLLLLQGNQDSVVDPSQSELLYKALLKKGIPVIYRLFDNEGHGFRMATTLQSCLEEEYSFYKQFLSSK
;
A
#
# COMPACT_ATOMS: atom_id res chain seq x y z
N LEU A 1 -10.51 11.87 -10.60
CA LEU A 1 -11.03 10.48 -10.57
C LEU A 1 -12.18 10.27 -11.55
N ASP A 2 -12.98 11.30 -11.84
CA ASP A 2 -14.09 11.24 -12.78
C ASP A 2 -13.72 10.73 -14.18
N SER A 3 -12.54 11.09 -14.69
CA SER A 3 -12.04 10.59 -15.98
C SER A 3 -11.56 9.13 -15.95
N LEU A 4 -11.26 8.58 -14.77
CA LEU A 4 -10.70 7.24 -14.60
C LEU A 4 -11.76 6.22 -14.18
N ILE A 5 -12.57 6.56 -13.17
CA ILE A 5 -13.59 5.68 -12.58
C ILE A 5 -14.99 6.11 -13.03
N GLY A 6 -15.24 7.41 -13.09
CA GLY A 6 -16.54 8.00 -13.40
C GLY A 6 -16.98 9.01 -12.32
N PRO A 7 -17.97 9.86 -12.63
CA PRO A 7 -18.43 10.89 -11.70
C PRO A 7 -19.11 10.26 -10.48
N TYR A 8 -18.82 10.79 -9.30
CA TYR A 8 -19.52 10.43 -8.07
C TYR A 8 -20.73 11.37 -7.89
N PRO A 9 -21.93 10.88 -7.50
CA PRO A 9 -22.23 9.53 -7.01
C PRO A 9 -22.67 8.52 -8.09
N GLN A 10 -22.80 8.90 -9.37
CA GLN A 10 -23.37 8.04 -10.43
C GLN A 10 -22.57 6.74 -10.60
N ALA A 11 -21.25 6.81 -10.48
CA ALA A 11 -20.35 5.67 -10.57
C ALA A 11 -20.04 5.02 -9.20
N LYS A 12 -20.78 5.32 -8.11
CA LYS A 12 -20.49 4.84 -6.75
C LYS A 12 -20.22 3.35 -6.67
N LYS A 13 -21.06 2.52 -7.31
CA LYS A 13 -20.88 1.06 -7.35
C LYS A 13 -19.51 0.67 -7.90
N ARG A 14 -19.01 1.38 -8.90
CA ARG A 14 -17.69 1.13 -9.49
C ARG A 14 -16.55 1.54 -8.56
N TYR A 15 -16.71 2.62 -7.78
CA TYR A 15 -15.75 2.94 -6.71
C TYR A 15 -15.69 1.78 -5.70
N GLU A 16 -16.84 1.31 -5.21
CA GLU A 16 -16.90 0.21 -4.24
C GLU A 16 -16.28 -1.09 -4.79
N GLU A 17 -16.57 -1.43 -6.05
CA GLU A 17 -16.04 -2.62 -6.72
C GLU A 17 -14.52 -2.57 -6.94
N LEU A 18 -13.95 -1.39 -7.17
CA LEU A 18 -12.53 -1.24 -7.49
C LEU A 18 -11.66 -0.93 -6.25
N SER A 19 -12.26 -0.51 -5.13
CA SER A 19 -11.52 -0.21 -3.90
C SER A 19 -10.93 -1.48 -3.26
N PRO A 20 -9.59 -1.60 -3.14
CA PRO A 20 -8.95 -2.81 -2.59
C PRO A 20 -9.40 -3.15 -1.16
N ILE A 21 -9.74 -2.14 -0.35
CA ILE A 21 -10.19 -2.32 1.04
C ILE A 21 -11.50 -3.12 1.16
N HIS A 22 -12.32 -3.18 0.11
CA HIS A 22 -13.54 -3.99 0.11
C HIS A 22 -13.29 -5.46 -0.28
N HIS A 23 -12.05 -5.83 -0.65
CA HIS A 23 -11.68 -7.17 -1.09
C HIS A 23 -10.62 -7.82 -0.21
N ILE A 24 -10.46 -7.34 1.04
CA ILE A 24 -9.51 -7.89 2.02
C ILE A 24 -9.71 -9.40 2.19
N ASP A 25 -10.95 -9.88 2.17
CA ASP A 25 -11.28 -11.31 2.29
C ASP A 25 -10.70 -12.18 1.16
N LYS A 26 -10.41 -11.61 0.00
CA LYS A 26 -9.81 -12.32 -1.15
C LYS A 26 -8.28 -12.30 -1.14
N MET A 27 -7.65 -11.42 -0.36
CA MET A 27 -6.19 -11.35 -0.27
C MET A 27 -5.65 -12.51 0.56
N ASN A 28 -4.56 -13.14 0.13
CA ASN A 28 -3.95 -14.28 0.85
C ASN A 28 -2.42 -14.31 0.73
N THR A 29 -1.82 -13.32 0.10
CA THR A 29 -0.38 -13.20 -0.09
C THR A 29 0.21 -12.18 0.87
N PRO A 30 1.44 -12.39 1.37
CA PRO A 30 2.18 -11.37 2.09
C PRO A 30 2.26 -10.05 1.31
N LEU A 31 2.28 -8.90 2.00
CA LEU A 31 2.35 -7.59 1.37
C LEU A 31 3.37 -6.67 2.06
N LEU A 32 4.18 -5.96 1.27
CA LEU A 32 5.02 -4.86 1.71
C LEU A 32 4.38 -3.53 1.29
N LEU A 33 4.16 -2.62 2.24
CA LEU A 33 3.64 -1.28 2.03
C LEU A 33 4.73 -0.25 2.36
N LEU A 34 5.12 0.55 1.37
CA LEU A 34 6.08 1.65 1.51
C LEU A 34 5.35 2.97 1.22
N GLN A 35 5.37 3.91 2.15
CA GLN A 35 4.62 5.17 2.04
C GLN A 35 5.46 6.35 2.53
N GLY A 36 5.35 7.51 1.88
CA GLY A 36 5.89 8.77 2.40
C GLY A 36 4.87 9.50 3.27
N ASN A 37 5.30 10.11 4.38
CA ASN A 37 4.40 10.80 5.32
C ASN A 37 3.88 12.16 4.82
N GLN A 38 4.50 12.72 3.79
CA GLN A 38 4.13 13.99 3.15
C GLN A 38 3.55 13.78 1.74
N ASP A 39 3.06 12.59 1.43
CA ASP A 39 2.44 12.29 0.14
C ASP A 39 1.11 13.06 -0.01
N SER A 40 1.11 14.03 -0.92
CA SER A 40 -0.05 14.88 -1.23
C SER A 40 -0.94 14.32 -2.34
N VAL A 41 -0.56 13.19 -2.96
CA VAL A 41 -1.32 12.51 -4.02
C VAL A 41 -2.09 11.33 -3.43
N VAL A 42 -1.44 10.52 -2.59
CA VAL A 42 -2.04 9.38 -1.89
C VAL A 42 -1.83 9.57 -0.38
N ASP A 43 -2.89 9.94 0.31
CA ASP A 43 -2.85 10.19 1.75
C ASP A 43 -2.36 8.95 2.54
N PRO A 44 -1.42 9.09 3.50
CA PRO A 44 -0.90 7.97 4.29
C PRO A 44 -1.96 7.17 5.05
N SER A 45 -3.12 7.75 5.35
CA SER A 45 -4.25 7.02 5.94
C SER A 45 -4.74 5.86 5.06
N GLN A 46 -4.54 5.93 3.74
CA GLN A 46 -4.94 4.86 2.81
C GLN A 46 -4.10 3.59 3.02
N SER A 47 -2.77 3.72 3.13
CA SER A 47 -1.88 2.58 3.38
C SER A 47 -2.01 2.07 4.82
N GLU A 48 -2.22 2.97 5.79
CA GLU A 48 -2.47 2.59 7.19
C GLU A 48 -3.79 1.79 7.34
N LEU A 49 -4.85 2.20 6.65
CA LEU A 49 -6.13 1.50 6.63
C LEU A 49 -5.97 0.07 6.09
N LEU A 50 -5.25 -0.09 4.98
CA LEU A 50 -4.96 -1.39 4.38
C LEU A 50 -4.09 -2.26 5.30
N TYR A 51 -3.02 -1.70 5.87
CA TYR A 51 -2.16 -2.39 6.84
C TYR A 51 -2.96 -2.96 8.02
N LYS A 52 -3.81 -2.12 8.65
CA LYS A 52 -4.64 -2.54 9.79
C LYS A 52 -5.62 -3.65 9.40
N ALA A 53 -6.23 -3.57 8.23
CA ALA A 53 -7.17 -4.58 7.76
C ALA A 53 -6.48 -5.93 7.49
N LEU A 54 -5.31 -5.92 6.85
CA LEU A 54 -4.52 -7.12 6.58
C LEU A 54 -3.98 -7.75 7.86
N LEU A 55 -3.49 -6.92 8.78
CA LEU A 55 -3.01 -7.35 10.10
C LEU A 55 -4.13 -8.04 10.88
N LYS A 56 -5.33 -7.46 10.91
CA LYS A 56 -6.51 -8.05 11.57
C LYS A 56 -6.90 -9.40 10.97
N LYS A 57 -6.72 -9.57 9.65
CA LYS A 57 -6.97 -10.83 8.96
C LYS A 57 -5.87 -11.88 9.19
N GLY A 58 -4.73 -11.49 9.73
CA GLY A 58 -3.59 -12.39 9.94
C GLY A 58 -2.76 -12.64 8.68
N ILE A 59 -2.89 -11.78 7.67
CA ILE A 59 -2.01 -11.82 6.49
C ILE A 59 -0.68 -11.17 6.87
N PRO A 60 0.48 -11.80 6.61
CA PRO A 60 1.77 -11.16 6.84
C PRO A 60 1.86 -9.85 6.06
N VAL A 61 1.97 -8.74 6.78
CA VAL A 61 2.07 -7.41 6.18
C VAL A 61 3.15 -6.61 6.87
N ILE A 62 4.02 -5.97 6.08
CA ILE A 62 5.04 -5.04 6.56
C ILE A 62 4.65 -3.65 6.09
N TYR A 63 4.70 -2.66 6.98
CA TYR A 63 4.42 -1.27 6.67
C TYR A 63 5.58 -0.38 7.09
N ARG A 64 6.12 0.39 6.14
CA ARG A 64 7.14 1.42 6.36
C ARG A 64 6.61 2.77 5.93
N LEU A 65 6.53 3.67 6.89
CA LEU A 65 6.25 5.09 6.67
C LEU A 65 7.58 5.85 6.75
N PHE A 66 7.92 6.56 5.67
CA PHE A 66 9.15 7.34 5.58
C PHE A 66 8.87 8.81 5.88
N ASP A 67 9.63 9.38 6.79
CA ASP A 67 9.53 10.78 7.16
C ASP A 67 10.18 11.69 6.10
N ASN A 68 9.57 12.85 5.86
CA ASN A 68 10.02 13.87 4.91
C ASN A 68 10.02 13.41 3.45
N GLU A 69 9.21 12.40 3.14
CA GLU A 69 9.05 11.86 1.80
C GLU A 69 7.59 12.01 1.33
N GLY A 70 7.41 12.34 0.05
CA GLY A 70 6.12 12.58 -0.58
C GLY A 70 5.71 11.48 -1.55
N HIS A 71 5.03 11.86 -2.64
CA HIS A 71 4.66 10.94 -3.71
C HIS A 71 5.89 10.55 -4.55
N GLY A 72 6.49 9.42 -4.20
CA GLY A 72 7.76 8.95 -4.74
C GLY A 72 8.95 9.42 -3.90
N PHE A 73 9.85 8.49 -3.60
CA PHE A 73 10.99 8.72 -2.71
C PHE A 73 12.14 9.44 -3.42
N ARG A 74 12.76 10.41 -2.76
CA ARG A 74 13.84 11.23 -3.34
C ARG A 74 15.15 11.18 -2.58
N MET A 75 15.12 11.02 -1.27
CA MET A 75 16.36 10.96 -0.49
C MET A 75 17.06 9.63 -0.78
N ALA A 76 18.36 9.69 -1.03
CA ALA A 76 19.16 8.49 -1.32
C ALA A 76 19.07 7.44 -0.18
N THR A 77 19.00 7.92 1.06
CA THR A 77 18.83 7.06 2.25
C THR A 77 17.48 6.34 2.27
N THR A 78 16.41 7.03 1.87
CA THR A 78 15.08 6.42 1.74
C THR A 78 15.08 5.37 0.64
N LEU A 79 15.64 5.70 -0.53
CA LEU A 79 15.74 4.78 -1.66
C LEU A 79 16.52 3.51 -1.31
N GLN A 80 17.66 3.67 -0.64
CA GLN A 80 18.43 2.53 -0.13
C GLN A 80 17.60 1.68 0.83
N SER A 81 16.93 2.31 1.81
CA SER A 81 16.09 1.60 2.77
C SER A 81 14.95 0.86 2.06
N CYS A 82 14.31 1.45 1.05
CA CYS A 82 13.25 0.80 0.28
C CYS A 82 13.75 -0.49 -0.40
N LEU A 83 14.92 -0.42 -1.04
CA LEU A 83 15.52 -1.58 -1.71
C LEU A 83 15.91 -2.68 -0.72
N GLU A 84 16.42 -2.30 0.47
CA GLU A 84 16.76 -3.25 1.52
C GLU A 84 15.51 -3.95 2.09
N GLU A 85 14.44 -3.19 2.35
CA GLU A 85 13.14 -3.71 2.81
C GLU A 85 12.51 -4.65 1.76
N GLU A 86 12.51 -4.23 0.49
CA GLU A 86 12.02 -5.03 -0.63
C GLU A 86 12.82 -6.33 -0.79
N TYR A 87 14.16 -6.25 -0.77
CA TYR A 87 15.03 -7.42 -0.84
C TYR A 87 14.80 -8.38 0.33
N SER A 88 14.70 -7.86 1.55
CA SER A 88 14.41 -8.65 2.75
C SER A 88 13.04 -9.34 2.65
N PHE A 89 12.02 -8.60 2.19
CA PHE A 89 10.68 -9.14 1.96
C PHE A 89 10.70 -10.30 0.95
N TYR A 90 11.37 -10.14 -0.19
CA TYR A 90 11.53 -11.23 -1.16
C TYR A 90 12.30 -12.40 -0.58
N LYS A 91 13.36 -12.16 0.19
CA LYS A 91 14.08 -13.24 0.86
C LYS A 91 13.19 -14.01 1.82
N GLN A 92 12.31 -13.33 2.55
CA GLN A 92 11.44 -13.97 3.53
C GLN A 92 10.29 -14.76 2.88
N PHE A 93 9.71 -14.23 1.79
CA PHE A 93 8.45 -14.75 1.25
C PHE A 93 8.52 -15.35 -0.16
N LEU A 94 9.59 -15.10 -0.92
CA LEU A 94 9.79 -15.61 -2.29
C LEU A 94 10.99 -16.56 -2.44
N SER A 95 11.93 -16.61 -1.48
CA SER A 95 13.02 -17.59 -1.55
C SER A 95 12.43 -19.00 -1.57
N SER A 96 12.77 -19.76 -2.63
CA SER A 96 12.34 -21.14 -2.82
C SER A 96 12.57 -21.98 -1.57
N LYS A 97 11.58 -22.80 -1.23
CA LYS A 97 11.88 -24.10 -0.60
C LYS A 97 12.62 -24.99 -1.59
#